data_AF-A0A9X6X7H2-F1
#
_entry.id   AF-A0A9X6X7H2-F1
#
_cell.length_a   1.000
_cell.length_b   1.000
_cell.length_c   1.000
_cell.angle_alpha   90.00
_cell.angle_beta   90.00
_cell.angle_gamma   90.00
#
_symmetry.space_group_name_H-M   'P 1'
#
loop_
_entity.id
_entity.type
_entity.pdbx_description
1 polymer ?
#
loop_
_entity_poly.entity_id
_entity_poly.type
_entity_poly.pdbx_seq_one_letter_code
_entity_poly.pdbx_strand_id
1 'polypeptide(L)'
;MTFSERFFKNRIKPIKITQMILGFPVTVFFIFSLKSYPPVKFFYSGLIEITFALYMFLSGIEQYILKKKILSITLFVLSVIVIIEAVQTFSISQIHK
;
A
#
# COMPACT_ATOMS: atom_id res chain seq x y z
N MET A 1 26.63 17.86 -8.71
CA MET A 1 25.72 16.70 -8.60
C MET A 1 26.49 15.44 -8.98
N THR A 2 26.77 14.59 -8.00
CA THR A 2 27.61 13.39 -8.16
C THR A 2 26.86 12.27 -8.90
N PHE A 3 27.60 11.31 -9.49
CA PHE A 3 27.02 10.19 -10.25
C PHE A 3 26.08 9.33 -9.37
N SER A 4 26.46 9.16 -8.10
CA SER A 4 25.66 8.51 -7.07
C SER A 4 24.30 9.19 -6.90
N GLU A 5 24.26 10.51 -6.74
CA GLU A 5 23.01 11.27 -6.58
C GLU A 5 22.08 11.12 -7.78
N ARG A 6 22.61 11.09 -9.01
CA ARG A 6 21.79 10.87 -10.21
C ARG A 6 21.22 9.45 -10.25
N PHE A 7 22.02 8.45 -9.88
CA PHE A 7 21.59 7.05 -9.86
C PHE A 7 20.46 6.82 -8.85
N PHE A 8 20.61 7.35 -7.63
CA PHE A 8 19.57 7.29 -6.60
C PHE A 8 18.29 8.03 -7.01
N LYS A 9 18.43 9.24 -7.56
CA LYS A 9 17.28 10.04 -8.03
C LYS A 9 16.53 9.35 -9.18
N ASN A 10 17.22 8.62 -10.04
CA ASN A 10 16.60 7.85 -11.12
C ASN A 10 15.89 6.57 -10.64
N ARG A 11 16.32 5.97 -9.52
CA ARG A 11 15.68 4.77 -8.93
C ARG A 11 14.47 5.09 -8.07
N ILE A 12 14.47 6.22 -7.38
CA ILE A 12 13.37 6.66 -6.49
C ILE A 12 12.19 7.23 -7.28
N LYS A 13 12.46 7.94 -8.39
CA LYS A 13 11.42 8.50 -9.27
C LYS A 13 10.32 7.50 -9.67
N PRO A 14 10.64 6.30 -10.21
CA PRO A 14 9.61 5.34 -10.60
C PRO A 14 8.83 4.81 -9.40
N ILE A 15 9.47 4.60 -8.23
CA ILE A 15 8.77 4.16 -7.01
C ILE A 15 7.71 5.20 -6.59
N LYS A 16 8.07 6.48 -6.60
CA LYS A 16 7.13 7.58 -6.30
C LYS A 16 6.00 7.70 -7.31
N ILE A 17 6.29 7.49 -8.60
CA ILE A 17 5.26 7.49 -9.65
C ILE A 17 4.28 6.34 -9.41
N THR A 18 4.77 5.13 -9.11
CA THR A 18 3.91 3.98 -8.80
C THR A 18 3.07 4.23 -7.56
N GLN A 19 3.65 4.79 -6.49
CA GLN A 19 2.92 5.20 -5.28
C GLN A 19 1.80 6.21 -5.58
N MET A 20 2.06 7.18 -6.46
CA MET A 20 1.07 8.18 -6.88
C MET A 20 -0.07 7.54 -7.69
N ILE A 21 0.27 6.62 -8.61
CA ILE A 21 -0.73 5.86 -9.39
C ILE A 21 -1.60 5.01 -8.47
N LEU A 22 -1.02 4.36 -7.46
CA LEU A 22 -1.75 3.56 -6.47
C LEU A 22 -2.74 4.38 -5.63
N GLY A 23 -2.53 5.70 -5.49
CA GLY A 23 -3.48 6.58 -4.79
C GLY A 23 -4.84 6.71 -5.47
N PHE A 24 -4.89 6.60 -6.81
CA PHE A 24 -6.13 6.73 -7.57
C PHE A 24 -7.10 5.55 -7.31
N PRO A 25 -6.69 4.28 -7.44
CA PRO A 25 -7.51 3.12 -7.05
C PRO A 25 -8.01 3.19 -5.61
N VAL A 26 -7.15 3.60 -4.65
CA VAL A 26 -7.54 3.72 -3.23
C VAL A 26 -8.71 4.68 -3.07
N THR A 27 -8.66 5.83 -3.75
CA THR A 27 -9.71 6.84 -3.67
C THR A 27 -11.04 6.31 -4.22
N VAL A 28 -10.98 5.60 -5.34
CA VAL A 28 -12.15 4.99 -5.98
C VAL A 28 -12.76 3.90 -5.08
N PHE A 29 -11.94 2.97 -4.57
CA PHE A 29 -12.42 1.91 -3.67
C PHE A 29 -12.96 2.46 -2.35
N PHE A 30 -12.38 3.54 -1.82
CA PHE A 30 -12.88 4.19 -0.62
C PHE A 30 -14.30 4.74 -0.81
N ILE A 31 -14.56 5.43 -1.93
CA ILE A 31 -15.91 5.91 -2.26
C ILE A 31 -16.90 4.75 -2.38
N PHE A 32 -16.50 3.64 -3.02
CA PHE A 32 -17.35 2.46 -3.14
C PHE A 32 -17.60 1.78 -1.79
N SER A 33 -16.60 1.69 -0.92
CA SER A 33 -16.74 1.13 0.44
C SER A 33 -17.79 1.89 1.27
N LEU A 34 -17.84 3.22 1.14
CA LEU A 34 -18.81 4.06 1.86
C LEU A 34 -20.26 3.89 1.37
N LYS A 35 -20.46 3.57 0.09
CA LYS A 35 -21.80 3.50 -0.53
C LYS A 35 -22.38 2.08 -0.61
N SER A 36 -21.60 1.06 -0.25
CA SER A 36 -21.97 -0.35 -0.47
C SER A 36 -22.61 -1.00 0.75
N TYR A 37 -23.51 -1.95 0.50
CA TYR A 37 -24.07 -2.84 1.53
C TYR A 37 -22.97 -3.72 2.16
N PRO A 38 -23.17 -4.22 3.41
CA PRO A 38 -22.09 -4.78 4.24
C PRO A 38 -21.12 -5.74 3.55
N PRO A 39 -21.55 -6.81 2.85
CA PRO A 39 -20.61 -7.75 2.21
C PRO A 39 -19.72 -7.09 1.13
N VAL A 40 -20.31 -6.19 0.35
CA VAL A 40 -19.62 -5.48 -0.73
C VAL A 40 -18.69 -4.39 -0.15
N LYS A 41 -19.08 -3.76 0.96
CA LYS A 41 -18.23 -2.85 1.72
C LYS A 41 -16.95 -3.53 2.21
N PHE A 42 -17.07 -4.72 2.82
CA PHE A 42 -15.90 -5.48 3.28
C PHE A 42 -14.98 -5.86 2.13
N PHE A 43 -15.52 -6.25 0.98
CA PHE A 43 -14.71 -6.52 -0.20
C PHE A 43 -13.90 -5.29 -0.66
N TYR A 44 -14.53 -4.12 -0.76
CA TYR A 44 -13.81 -2.89 -1.13
C TYR A 44 -12.81 -2.44 -0.05
N SER A 45 -13.12 -2.64 1.24
CA SER A 45 -12.17 -2.37 2.33
C SER A 45 -10.92 -3.25 2.24
N GLY A 46 -11.08 -4.56 1.95
CA GLY A 46 -9.94 -5.45 1.74
C GLY A 46 -9.07 -5.03 0.56
N LEU A 47 -9.67 -4.52 -0.53
CA LEU A 47 -8.92 -3.97 -1.67
C LEU A 47 -8.12 -2.70 -1.29
N ILE A 48 -8.69 -1.85 -0.44
CA ILE A 48 -7.99 -0.67 0.10
C ILE A 48 -6.80 -1.13 0.96
N GLU A 49 -7.00 -2.09 1.84
CA GLU A 49 -5.98 -2.63 2.74
C GLU A 49 -4.81 -3.25 1.95
N ILE A 50 -5.08 -4.06 0.92
CA ILE A 50 -4.03 -4.59 0.03
C ILE A 50 -3.27 -3.46 -0.67
N THR A 51 -3.99 -2.48 -1.23
CA THR A 51 -3.35 -1.38 -1.95
C THR A 51 -2.49 -0.54 -1.02
N PHE A 52 -2.94 -0.34 0.22
CA PHE A 52 -2.20 0.34 1.27
C PHE A 52 -0.97 -0.45 1.73
N ALA A 53 -1.08 -1.77 1.86
CA ALA A 53 0.07 -2.63 2.16
C ALA A 53 1.14 -2.55 1.06
N LEU A 54 0.75 -2.57 -0.22
CA LEU A 54 1.66 -2.38 -1.35
C LEU A 54 2.35 -1.00 -1.30
N TYR A 55 1.59 0.05 -0.98
CA TYR A 55 2.16 1.39 -0.79
C TYR A 55 3.20 1.40 0.34
N MET A 56 2.90 0.79 1.48
CA MET A 56 3.82 0.67 2.62
C MET A 56 5.07 -0.12 2.25
N PHE A 57 4.93 -1.22 1.51
CA PHE A 57 6.05 -2.04 1.06
C PHE A 57 6.98 -1.25 0.11
N LEU A 58 6.42 -0.56 -0.88
CA LEU A 58 7.18 0.32 -1.78
C LEU A 58 7.87 1.47 -1.02
N SER A 59 7.19 2.03 -0.04
CA SER A 59 7.76 3.03 0.87
C SER A 59 8.92 2.43 1.69
N GLY A 60 8.81 1.18 2.14
CA GLY A 60 9.89 0.46 2.81
C GLY A 60 11.14 0.34 1.93
N ILE A 61 10.96 0.04 0.64
CA ILE A 61 12.05 -0.01 -0.35
C ILE A 61 12.66 1.38 -0.56
N GLU A 62 11.84 2.41 -0.72
CA GLU A 62 12.34 3.79 -0.88
C GLU A 62 13.21 4.20 0.32
N GLN A 63 12.77 3.90 1.53
CA GLN A 63 13.45 4.28 2.76
C GLN A 63 14.73 3.47 2.97
N TYR A 64 14.75 2.22 2.51
CA TYR A 64 15.97 1.41 2.43
C TYR A 64 17.01 2.07 1.50
N ILE A 65 16.58 2.48 0.31
CA ILE A 65 17.42 3.16 -0.68
C ILE A 65 17.96 4.49 -0.12
N LEU A 66 17.15 5.22 0.65
CA LEU A 66 17.55 6.44 1.36
C LEU A 66 18.41 6.20 2.61
N LYS A 67 18.84 4.95 2.85
CA LYS A 67 19.66 4.52 4.00
C LYS A 67 18.98 4.72 5.37
N LYS A 68 17.67 4.93 5.42
CA LYS A 68 16.87 5.03 6.66
C LYS A 68 16.38 3.65 7.10
N LYS A 69 17.31 2.83 7.60
CA LYS A 69 17.12 1.39 7.87
C LYS A 69 15.96 1.09 8.84
N ILE A 70 15.84 1.84 9.94
CA ILE A 70 14.80 1.62 10.96
C ILE A 70 13.42 1.83 10.33
N LEU A 71 13.22 2.97 9.67
CA LEU A 71 11.93 3.31 9.04
C LEU A 71 11.54 2.30 7.95
N SER A 72 12.53 1.81 7.19
CA SER A 72 12.33 0.77 6.19
C SER A 72 11.81 -0.54 6.81
N ILE A 73 12.45 -1.02 7.88
CA ILE A 73 12.03 -2.23 8.60
C ILE A 73 10.63 -2.06 9.17
N THR A 74 10.35 -0.92 9.82
CA THR A 74 9.01 -0.61 10.35
C THR A 74 7.94 -0.68 9.27
N LEU A 75 8.20 -0.10 8.10
CA LEU A 75 7.26 -0.12 6.97
C LEU A 75 7.04 -1.52 6.41
N PHE A 76 8.08 -2.35 6.34
CA PHE A 76 7.93 -3.75 5.93
C PHE A 76 7.08 -4.54 6.94
N VAL A 77 7.35 -4.41 8.24
CA VAL A 77 6.57 -5.09 9.28
C VAL A 77 5.11 -4.64 9.23
N LEU A 78 4.85 -3.33 9.13
CA LEU A 78 3.50 -2.80 8.98
C LEU A 78 2.81 -3.33 7.73
N SER A 79 3.52 -3.45 6.60
CA SER A 79 2.92 -4.01 5.37
C SER A 79 2.43 -5.45 5.57
N VAL A 80 3.17 -6.27 6.33
CA VAL A 80 2.77 -7.66 6.63
C VAL A 80 1.53 -7.69 7.53
N ILE A 81 1.49 -6.84 8.55
CA ILE A 81 0.32 -6.72 9.46
C ILE A 81 -0.93 -6.34 8.66
N VAL A 82 -0.83 -5.34 7.79
CA VAL A 82 -1.96 -4.90 6.95
C VAL A 82 -2.42 -6.00 5.99
N ILE A 83 -1.51 -6.83 5.46
CA ILE A 83 -1.89 -7.99 4.64
C ILE A 83 -2.72 -8.99 5.46
N ILE A 84 -2.34 -9.26 6.71
CA ILE A 84 -3.09 -10.17 7.59
C ILE A 84 -4.50 -9.63 7.83
N GLU A 85 -4.63 -8.35 8.15
CA GLU A 85 -5.93 -7.66 8.28
C GLU A 85 -6.76 -7.80 7.00
N ALA A 86 -6.16 -7.56 5.83
CA ALA A 86 -6.84 -7.71 4.54
C ALA A 86 -7.41 -9.12 4.33
N VAL A 87 -6.65 -10.17 4.69
CA VAL A 87 -7.15 -11.55 4.61
C VAL A 87 -8.37 -11.76 5.50
N GLN A 88 -8.37 -11.20 6.71
CA GLN A 88 -9.52 -11.29 7.62
C GLN A 88 -10.74 -10.54 7.05
N THR A 89 -10.53 -9.32 6.54
CA THR A 89 -11.56 -8.50 5.89
C THR A 89 -12.21 -9.21 4.71
N PHE A 90 -11.42 -9.86 3.84
CA PHE A 90 -11.95 -10.67 2.75
C PHE A 90 -12.70 -11.90 3.25
N SER A 91 -12.22 -12.55 4.31
CA SER A 91 -12.91 -13.70 4.90
C SER A 91 -14.29 -13.31 5.41
N ILE A 92 -14.42 -12.16 6.08
CA ILE A 92 -15.71 -11.61 6.54
C ILE A 92 -16.65 -11.31 5.37
N SER A 93 -16.11 -10.79 4.25
CA SER A 93 -16.91 -10.51 3.05
C SER A 93 -17.57 -11.77 2.46
N GLN A 94 -16.93 -12.94 2.60
CA GLN A 94 -17.46 -14.21 2.11
C GLN A 94 -18.47 -14.85 3.05
N ILE A 95 -18.42 -14.53 4.35
CA ILE A 95 -19.39 -15.04 5.34
C ILE A 95 -20.76 -14.37 5.17
N HIS A 96 -20.80 -13.12 4.68
CA HIS A 96 -22.03 -12.34 4.47
C HIS A 96 -22.57 -12.41 3.03
N LYS A 97 -22.18 -13.43 2.25
CA LYS A 97 -22.59 -13.61 0.85
C LYS A 97 -24.02 -14.13 0.71
#